data_AF-A0AAN6D9C9-F1
#
_entry.id   AF-A0AAN6D9C9-F1
#
_cell.length_a   1.000
_cell.length_b   1.000
_cell.length_c   1.000
_cell.angle_alpha   90.00
_cell.angle_beta   90.00
_cell.angle_gamma   90.00
#
_symmetry.space_group_name_H-M   'P 1'
#
loop_
_entity.id
_entity.type
_entity.pdbx_description
1 polymer ?
#
loop_
_entity_poly.entity_id
_entity_poly.type
_entity_poly.pdbx_seq_one_letter_code
_entity_poly.pdbx_strand_id
1 'polypeptide(L)'
;MRPLDGVSETLSWTPHAHAQFKGQPLSSCDDLMSEEKREYTDSKVHEYKASRVPLLVEGYDFDADGSKVGLITRILRPDKHYTFKSLQAYLPPAFYEFPKEDPEWVKHAYDLPDRSAACPTLWIPRDPMGLSSKEIKNLNGAIKVSDENAHFDERGKIVWTGPPPE
;
A
#
# COMPACT_ATOMS: atom_id res chain seq x y z
N MET A 1 -20.95 10.58 -0.92
CA MET A 1 -21.90 10.87 0.19
C MET A 1 -23.28 10.45 -0.26
N ARG A 2 -24.03 9.65 0.51
CA ARG A 2 -25.41 9.28 0.15
C ARG A 2 -26.33 10.47 0.46
N PRO A 3 -27.26 10.87 -0.42
CA PRO A 3 -28.21 11.92 -0.11
C PRO A 3 -29.20 11.45 0.96
N LEU A 4 -29.53 12.32 1.92
CA LEU A 4 -30.44 12.05 3.04
C LEU A 4 -31.90 11.86 2.60
N ASP A 5 -32.25 12.34 1.40
CA ASP A 5 -33.64 12.46 0.95
C ASP A 5 -34.08 11.32 0.01
N GLY A 6 -33.22 10.33 -0.23
CA GLY A 6 -33.55 9.09 -0.98
C GLY A 6 -33.75 9.27 -2.49
N VAL A 7 -33.60 10.48 -3.02
CA VAL A 7 -33.66 10.81 -4.45
C VAL A 7 -32.29 11.34 -4.87
N SER A 8 -31.75 10.85 -5.99
CA SER A 8 -30.52 11.38 -6.58
C SER A 8 -30.78 11.92 -7.98
N GLU A 9 -30.35 13.14 -8.26
CA GLU A 9 -30.50 13.81 -9.57
C GLU A 9 -29.51 13.31 -10.64
N THR A 10 -28.84 12.18 -10.41
CA THR A 10 -27.91 11.61 -11.38
C THR A 10 -28.66 11.02 -12.57
N LEU A 11 -28.12 11.21 -13.79
CA LEU A 11 -28.68 10.71 -15.05
C LEU A 11 -28.98 9.20 -15.09
N SER A 12 -28.36 8.41 -14.20
CA SER A 12 -28.57 6.97 -14.07
C SER A 12 -29.69 6.57 -13.08
N TRP A 13 -30.40 7.51 -12.46
CA TRP A 13 -31.42 7.21 -11.46
C TRP A 13 -32.80 6.99 -12.11
N THR A 14 -33.41 5.84 -11.83
CA THR A 14 -34.77 5.50 -12.27
C THR A 14 -35.71 5.30 -11.08
N PRO A 15 -36.92 5.86 -11.10
CA PRO A 15 -37.82 5.92 -9.94
C PRO A 15 -38.37 4.55 -9.46
N HIS A 16 -38.20 3.49 -10.24
CA HIS A 16 -38.75 2.16 -9.91
C HIS A 16 -38.06 1.50 -8.70
N ALA A 17 -36.82 1.89 -8.36
CA ALA A 17 -36.06 1.32 -7.26
C ALA A 17 -36.52 1.77 -5.86
N HIS A 18 -37.30 2.86 -5.75
CA HIS A 18 -37.70 3.44 -4.46
C HIS A 18 -39.06 2.93 -3.94
N ALA A 19 -39.87 2.26 -4.76
CA ALA A 19 -41.18 1.76 -4.33
C ALA A 19 -41.09 0.55 -3.37
N GLN A 20 -39.97 -0.17 -3.36
CA GLN A 20 -39.81 -1.40 -2.57
C GLN A 20 -39.46 -1.17 -1.08
N PHE A 21 -39.03 0.03 -0.68
CA PHE A 21 -38.43 0.21 0.65
C PHE A 21 -39.29 0.97 1.68
N LYS A 22 -40.49 1.43 1.33
CA LYS A 22 -41.37 2.11 2.30
C LYS A 22 -42.51 1.22 2.76
N GLY A 23 -42.24 0.48 3.83
CA GLY A 23 -43.25 0.10 4.82
C GLY A 23 -43.50 -1.39 4.96
N GLN A 24 -42.71 -2.07 5.81
CA GLN A 24 -43.16 -3.26 6.52
C GLN A 24 -42.59 -3.26 7.95
N PRO A 25 -43.42 -3.44 8.99
CA PRO A 25 -42.93 -3.72 10.34
C PRO A 25 -42.31 -5.13 10.36
N LEU A 26 -41.22 -5.30 11.11
CA LEU A 26 -40.50 -6.56 11.26
C LEU A 26 -41.45 -7.65 11.77
N SER A 27 -41.89 -8.52 10.85
CA SER A 27 -42.68 -9.72 11.11
C SER A 27 -41.90 -10.93 10.61
N SER A 28 -42.00 -12.01 11.39
CA SER A 28 -41.31 -13.31 11.32
C SER A 28 -40.83 -13.76 9.92
N CYS A 29 -39.59 -14.24 9.88
CA CYS A 29 -38.76 -14.47 8.69
C CYS A 29 -39.08 -15.75 7.89
N ASP A 30 -40.07 -16.56 8.30
CA ASP A 30 -40.24 -17.92 7.76
C ASP A 30 -41.29 -18.07 6.63
N ASP A 31 -42.28 -17.19 6.50
CA ASP A 31 -43.40 -17.40 5.56
C ASP A 31 -43.19 -16.80 4.14
N LEU A 32 -42.22 -15.90 3.95
CA LEU A 32 -42.01 -15.22 2.66
C LEU A 32 -41.31 -16.07 1.60
N MET A 33 -40.71 -17.22 1.98
CA MET A 33 -39.93 -18.06 1.06
C MET A 33 -40.78 -18.96 0.16
N SER A 34 -42.10 -19.03 0.40
CA SER A 34 -42.99 -20.00 -0.24
C SER A 34 -43.77 -19.45 -1.43
N GLU A 35 -44.07 -18.15 -1.44
CA GLU A 35 -44.89 -17.51 -2.47
C GLU A 35 -44.06 -16.86 -3.58
N GLU A 36 -42.87 -16.33 -3.28
CA GLU A 36 -41.95 -15.77 -4.29
C GLU A 36 -41.49 -16.82 -5.33
N LYS A 37 -41.57 -18.10 -4.96
CA LYS A 37 -41.20 -19.23 -5.82
C LYS A 37 -42.19 -19.47 -6.98
N ARG A 38 -43.38 -18.83 -6.98
CA ARG A 38 -44.46 -19.16 -7.94
C ARG A 38 -44.68 -18.15 -9.04
N GLU A 39 -44.22 -16.91 -8.91
CA GLU A 39 -44.54 -15.86 -9.91
C GLU A 39 -43.39 -15.52 -10.87
N TYR A 40 -42.16 -15.97 -10.61
CA TYR A 40 -41.06 -15.83 -11.57
C TYR A 40 -40.95 -17.09 -12.45
N THR A 41 -42.00 -17.37 -13.21
CA THR A 41 -42.00 -18.43 -14.24
C THR A 41 -42.41 -17.91 -15.61
N ASP A 42 -42.01 -16.69 -15.98
CA ASP A 42 -42.04 -16.33 -17.41
C ASP A 42 -41.07 -15.19 -17.76
N SER A 43 -39.78 -15.50 -17.73
CA SER A 43 -38.89 -14.87 -18.69
C SER A 43 -37.96 -15.94 -19.20
N LYS A 44 -37.89 -16.04 -20.52
CA LYS A 44 -37.04 -16.96 -21.27
C LYS A 44 -35.58 -16.60 -20.99
N VAL A 45 -35.08 -17.01 -19.83
CA VAL A 45 -33.66 -16.96 -19.47
C VAL A 45 -32.97 -17.76 -20.56
N HIS A 46 -32.19 -17.07 -21.40
CA HIS A 46 -31.20 -17.76 -22.21
C HIS A 46 -30.42 -18.61 -21.23
N GLU A 47 -30.52 -19.93 -21.38
CA GLU A 47 -29.66 -20.86 -20.67
C GLU A 47 -28.26 -20.67 -21.25
N TYR A 48 -27.60 -19.58 -20.89
CA TYR A 48 -26.16 -19.58 -20.80
C TYR A 48 -25.89 -20.75 -19.86
N LYS A 49 -25.41 -21.86 -20.42
CA LYS A 49 -24.49 -22.72 -19.68
C LYS A 49 -23.36 -21.79 -19.27
N ALA A 50 -23.54 -21.06 -18.18
CA ALA A 50 -22.49 -20.35 -17.51
C ALA A 50 -21.53 -21.47 -17.17
N SER A 51 -20.51 -21.65 -18.02
CA SER A 51 -19.35 -22.43 -17.64
C SER A 51 -19.00 -21.89 -16.28
N ARG A 52 -19.14 -22.73 -15.25
CA ARG A 52 -18.91 -22.37 -13.86
C ARG A 52 -17.41 -22.08 -13.78
N VAL A 53 -17.02 -20.87 -14.16
CA VAL A 53 -15.66 -20.38 -14.03
C VAL A 53 -15.54 -20.08 -12.54
N PRO A 54 -14.84 -20.91 -11.76
CA PRO A 54 -14.67 -20.67 -10.35
C PRO A 54 -14.04 -19.29 -10.21
N LEU A 55 -14.57 -18.49 -9.29
CA LEU A 55 -13.98 -17.19 -9.03
C LEU A 55 -12.55 -17.42 -8.51
N LEU A 56 -11.61 -16.56 -8.92
CA LEU A 56 -10.20 -16.64 -8.49
C LEU A 56 -10.03 -16.69 -6.97
N VAL A 57 -11.01 -16.17 -6.22
CA VAL A 57 -11.05 -16.15 -4.75
C VAL A 57 -11.53 -17.47 -4.13
N GLU A 58 -12.34 -18.26 -4.86
CA GLU A 58 -12.99 -19.46 -4.30
C GLU A 58 -12.02 -20.63 -4.09
N GLY A 59 -10.87 -20.66 -4.78
CA GLY A 59 -9.84 -21.65 -4.48
C GLY A 59 -10.18 -23.08 -4.91
N TYR A 60 -11.22 -23.28 -5.72
CA TYR A 60 -11.53 -24.59 -6.29
C TYR A 60 -10.64 -24.85 -7.51
N ASP A 61 -9.69 -25.76 -7.36
CA ASP A 61 -8.96 -26.31 -8.49
C ASP A 61 -9.90 -27.22 -9.28
N PHE A 62 -10.03 -27.03 -10.59
CA PHE A 62 -10.86 -27.88 -11.48
C PHE A 62 -10.54 -29.38 -11.39
N ASP A 63 -9.40 -29.73 -10.80
CA ASP A 63 -8.96 -31.10 -10.53
C ASP A 63 -9.77 -31.79 -9.40
N ALA A 64 -10.52 -31.03 -8.58
CA ALA A 64 -11.33 -31.57 -7.48
C ALA A 64 -12.54 -32.40 -7.94
N ASP A 65 -12.97 -32.24 -9.21
CA ASP A 65 -14.13 -32.94 -9.79
C ASP A 65 -13.79 -34.36 -10.28
N GLY A 66 -12.60 -34.89 -9.98
CA GLY A 66 -12.18 -36.26 -10.33
C GLY A 66 -11.95 -36.49 -11.83
N SER A 67 -12.12 -35.46 -12.67
CA SER A 67 -11.85 -35.52 -14.10
C SER A 67 -10.34 -35.43 -14.34
N LYS A 68 -9.74 -36.47 -14.92
CA LYS A 68 -8.30 -36.51 -15.21
C LYS A 68 -8.00 -35.60 -16.40
N VAL A 69 -7.64 -34.35 -16.13
CA VAL A 69 -7.17 -33.42 -17.17
C VAL A 69 -5.76 -33.81 -17.60
N GLY A 70 -5.47 -33.82 -18.89
CA GLY A 70 -4.12 -34.12 -19.40
C GLY A 70 -3.10 -33.05 -19.00
N LEU A 71 -1.83 -33.45 -18.82
CA LEU A 71 -0.74 -32.52 -18.48
C LEU A 71 -0.58 -31.41 -19.53
N ILE A 72 -0.72 -31.74 -20.82
CA ILE A 72 -0.60 -30.76 -21.92
C ILE A 72 -1.74 -29.72 -21.85
N THR A 73 -2.97 -30.15 -21.61
CA THR A 73 -4.12 -29.25 -21.50
C THR A 73 -4.03 -28.32 -20.29
N ARG A 74 -3.46 -28.81 -19.19
CA ARG A 74 -3.18 -28.00 -18.00
C ARG A 74 -2.15 -26.90 -18.28
N ILE A 75 -1.11 -27.20 -19.05
CA ILE A 75 -0.07 -26.23 -19.42
C ILE A 75 -0.59 -25.20 -20.44
N LEU A 76 -1.39 -25.63 -21.42
CA LEU A 76 -1.88 -24.76 -22.50
C LEU A 76 -3.05 -23.85 -22.09
N ARG A 77 -3.74 -24.15 -20.99
CA ARG A 77 -4.84 -23.34 -20.45
C ARG A 77 -4.67 -23.04 -18.97
N PRO A 78 -3.68 -22.20 -18.62
CA PRO A 78 -3.44 -21.86 -17.24
C PRO A 78 -4.55 -20.99 -16.64
N ASP A 79 -5.28 -20.25 -17.49
CA ASP A 79 -6.46 -19.45 -17.15
C ASP A 79 -7.57 -20.24 -16.47
N LYS A 80 -7.68 -21.55 -16.79
CA LYS A 80 -8.70 -22.44 -16.22
C LYS A 80 -8.15 -23.35 -15.13
N HIS A 81 -6.90 -23.78 -15.23
CA HIS A 81 -6.38 -24.87 -14.39
C HIS A 81 -5.43 -24.43 -13.27
N TYR A 82 -5.02 -23.15 -13.22
CA TYR A 82 -4.19 -22.63 -12.12
C TYR A 82 -4.91 -21.52 -11.36
N THR A 83 -5.18 -21.77 -10.07
CA THR A 83 -5.71 -20.77 -9.14
C THR A 83 -4.59 -19.96 -8.51
N PHE A 84 -4.87 -18.72 -8.08
CA PHE A 84 -3.89 -17.89 -7.35
C PHE A 84 -3.27 -18.64 -6.17
N LYS A 85 -4.06 -19.35 -5.36
CA LYS A 85 -3.55 -20.15 -4.22
C LYS A 85 -2.58 -21.25 -4.67
N SER A 86 -2.89 -21.94 -5.77
CA SER A 86 -2.02 -22.98 -6.33
C SER A 86 -0.68 -22.40 -6.82
N LEU A 87 -0.71 -21.23 -7.45
CA LEU A 87 0.47 -20.52 -7.94
C LEU A 87 1.28 -19.90 -6.79
N GLN A 88 0.61 -19.45 -5.74
CA GLN A 88 1.22 -18.91 -4.54
C GLN A 88 2.14 -19.94 -3.88
N ALA A 89 1.77 -21.22 -3.90
CA ALA A 89 2.58 -22.31 -3.36
C ALA A 89 3.88 -22.58 -4.13
N TYR A 90 3.97 -22.19 -5.41
CA TYR A 90 5.21 -22.33 -6.19
C TYR A 90 6.19 -21.18 -5.95
N LEU A 91 5.72 -20.05 -5.44
CA LEU A 91 6.57 -18.88 -5.25
C LEU A 91 7.45 -19.06 -4.00
N PRO A 92 8.76 -18.79 -4.10
CA PRO A 92 9.66 -18.82 -2.94
C PRO A 92 9.17 -17.90 -1.80
N PRO A 93 9.45 -18.25 -0.53
CA PRO A 93 9.11 -17.42 0.63
C PRO A 93 9.62 -15.98 0.52
N ALA A 94 10.74 -15.76 -0.17
CA ALA A 94 11.32 -14.44 -0.42
C ALA A 94 10.37 -13.43 -1.11
N PHE A 95 9.33 -13.88 -1.81
CA PHE A 95 8.32 -12.99 -2.41
C PHE A 95 7.21 -12.56 -1.43
N TYR A 96 7.07 -13.25 -0.30
CA TYR A 96 6.07 -12.96 0.75
C TYR A 96 6.70 -12.39 2.02
N GLU A 97 7.99 -12.58 2.19
CA GLU A 97 8.78 -11.95 3.25
C GLU A 97 9.00 -10.48 2.89
N PHE A 98 8.14 -9.61 3.42
CA PHE A 98 8.40 -8.19 3.40
C PHE A 98 9.66 -7.91 4.22
N PRO A 99 10.65 -7.19 3.68
CA PRO A 99 11.81 -6.79 4.46
C PRO A 99 11.32 -5.99 5.67
N LYS A 100 11.90 -6.27 6.83
CA LYS A 100 11.61 -5.47 8.02
C LYS A 100 12.20 -4.10 7.80
N GLU A 101 11.34 -3.12 7.51
CA GLU A 101 11.76 -1.75 7.27
C GLU A 101 12.25 -1.13 8.59
N ASP A 102 13.41 -0.49 8.57
CA ASP A 102 13.88 0.30 9.71
C ASP A 102 12.93 1.49 9.90
N PRO A 103 12.47 1.77 11.14
CA PRO A 103 11.48 2.81 11.40
C PRO A 103 11.96 4.22 10.98
N GLU A 104 13.27 4.43 10.97
CA GLU A 104 13.89 5.66 10.47
C GLU A 104 13.77 5.80 8.95
N TRP A 105 13.86 4.69 8.23
CA TRP A 105 13.70 4.66 6.77
C TRP A 105 12.25 4.90 6.37
N VAL A 106 11.28 4.30 7.08
CA VAL A 106 9.84 4.50 6.85
C VAL A 106 9.45 5.98 6.97
N LYS A 107 10.02 6.67 7.96
CA LYS A 107 9.76 8.09 8.21
C LYS A 107 10.17 8.97 7.02
N HIS A 108 11.22 8.57 6.31
CA HIS A 108 11.83 9.34 5.22
C HIS A 108 11.70 8.66 3.84
N ALA A 109 10.83 7.66 3.70
CA ALA A 109 10.75 6.81 2.50
C ALA A 109 10.42 7.58 1.21
N TYR A 110 9.73 8.72 1.33
CA TYR A 110 9.36 9.59 0.21
C TYR A 110 10.07 10.94 0.24
N ASP A 111 10.98 11.15 1.18
CA ASP A 111 11.77 12.38 1.24
C ASP A 111 12.90 12.32 0.20
N LEU A 112 13.19 13.47 -0.39
CA LEU A 112 14.38 13.64 -1.22
C LEU A 112 15.64 13.38 -0.37
N PRO A 113 16.72 12.85 -0.98
CA PRO A 113 17.98 12.61 -0.25
C PRO A 113 18.51 13.87 0.44
N ASP A 114 18.29 15.04 -0.16
CA ASP A 114 18.70 16.34 0.40
C ASP A 114 17.97 16.72 1.70
N ARG A 115 16.79 16.13 1.94
CA ARG A 115 15.97 16.38 3.14
C ARG A 115 16.16 15.30 4.21
N SER A 116 16.36 14.06 3.80
CA SER A 116 16.54 12.92 4.71
C SER A 116 17.99 12.75 5.19
N ALA A 117 18.97 13.32 4.47
CA ALA A 117 20.37 13.29 4.89
C ALA A 117 20.58 13.99 6.24
N ALA A 118 21.41 13.38 7.08
CA ALA A 118 21.87 14.01 8.31
C ALA A 118 22.61 15.32 8.00
N CYS A 119 22.31 16.38 8.74
CA CYS A 119 22.99 17.67 8.58
C CYS A 119 24.50 17.49 8.88
N PRO A 120 25.40 17.86 7.95
CA PRO A 120 26.82 17.67 8.13
C PRO A 120 27.37 18.58 9.22
N THR A 121 28.44 18.14 9.87
CA THR A 121 29.19 18.96 10.84
C THR A 121 30.07 19.97 10.09
N LEU A 122 29.94 21.25 10.41
CA LEU A 122 30.75 22.33 9.85
C LEU A 122 32.09 22.41 10.61
N TRP A 123 33.20 22.31 9.88
CA TRP A 123 34.54 22.37 10.45
C TRP A 123 35.20 23.71 10.14
N ILE A 124 35.54 24.49 11.18
CA ILE A 124 36.11 25.83 11.04
C ILE A 124 37.44 25.89 11.80
N PRO A 125 38.54 26.42 11.22
CA PRO A 125 39.79 26.58 11.96
C PRO A 125 39.66 27.59 13.11
N ARG A 126 40.27 27.27 14.25
CA ARG A 126 40.34 28.16 15.42
C ARG A 126 41.19 29.39 15.11
N ASP A 127 40.60 30.57 15.29
CA ASP A 127 41.26 31.85 15.09
C ASP A 127 41.81 32.44 16.41
N PRO A 128 42.90 33.22 16.35
CA PRO A 128 43.47 33.87 17.53
C PRO A 128 42.59 35.02 18.06
N MET A 129 41.71 35.58 17.21
CA MET A 129 40.84 36.69 17.58
C MET A 129 39.51 36.23 18.21
N GLY A 130 39.25 34.93 18.25
CA GLY A 130 38.07 34.32 18.88
C GLY A 130 36.76 34.51 18.11
N LEU A 131 36.81 34.82 16.81
CA LEU A 131 35.64 34.84 15.94
C LEU A 131 35.06 33.44 15.75
N SER A 132 35.90 32.41 15.58
CA SER A 132 35.45 31.01 15.44
C SER A 132 34.62 30.58 16.65
N SER A 133 35.09 30.92 17.85
CA SER A 133 34.40 30.65 19.11
C SER A 133 33.06 31.36 19.22
N LYS A 134 32.92 32.57 18.65
CA LYS A 134 31.66 33.31 18.63
C LYS A 134 30.69 32.70 17.63
N GLU A 135 31.15 32.34 16.44
CA GLU A 135 30.31 31.71 15.42
C GLU A 135 29.82 30.33 15.85
N ILE A 136 30.64 29.53 16.54
CA ILE A 136 30.20 28.26 17.14
C ILE A 136 29.03 28.50 18.10
N LYS A 137 29.12 29.52 18.96
CA LYS A 137 28.04 29.87 19.91
C LYS A 137 26.77 30.33 19.19
N ASN A 138 26.93 31.11 18.12
CA ASN A 138 25.80 31.59 17.32
C ASN A 138 25.09 30.45 16.59
N LEU A 139 25.85 29.45 16.12
CA LEU A 139 25.34 28.36 15.28
C LEU A 139 24.90 27.11 16.04
N ASN A 140 25.17 27.01 17.35
CA ASN A 140 24.92 25.84 18.21
C ASN A 140 23.46 25.32 18.21
N GLY A 141 22.49 26.09 17.70
CA GLY A 141 21.09 25.66 17.56
C GLY A 141 20.69 25.20 16.15
N ALA A 142 21.46 25.54 15.13
CA ALA A 142 21.12 25.30 13.73
C ALA A 142 21.95 24.17 13.11
N ILE A 143 23.26 24.18 13.32
CA ILE A 143 24.22 23.26 12.69
C ILE A 143 25.26 22.88 13.74
N LYS A 144 25.74 21.63 13.70
CA LYS A 144 26.89 21.22 14.51
C LYS A 144 28.16 21.86 13.94
N VAL A 145 28.87 22.65 14.73
CA VAL A 145 30.11 23.31 14.32
C VAL A 145 31.23 22.93 15.27
N SER A 146 32.40 22.56 14.74
CA SER A 146 33.58 22.21 15.53
C SER A 146 34.81 22.97 15.03
N ASP A 147 35.66 23.42 15.96
CA ASP A 147 36.99 24.00 15.70
C ASP A 147 38.15 23.11 16.15
N GLU A 148 37.88 21.84 16.39
CA GLU A 148 38.88 20.88 16.79
C GLU A 148 39.87 20.58 15.66
N ASN A 149 41.13 20.30 16.00
CA ASN A 149 42.17 19.87 15.06
C ASN A 149 42.51 20.83 13.91
N ALA A 150 42.06 22.08 13.95
CA ALA A 150 42.37 23.10 12.95
C ALA A 150 42.62 24.47 13.60
N HIS A 151 43.71 25.14 13.23
CA HIS A 151 44.04 26.47 13.74
C HIS A 151 44.80 27.31 12.71
N PHE A 152 44.90 28.62 12.96
CA PHE A 152 45.73 29.51 12.14
C PHE A 152 47.15 29.65 12.68
N ASP A 153 48.13 29.58 11.79
CA ASP A 153 49.53 29.95 12.05
C ASP A 153 49.67 31.50 12.11
N GLU A 154 50.78 32.01 12.64
CA GLU A 154 51.07 33.45 12.76
C GLU A 154 51.05 34.18 11.41
N ARG A 155 51.22 33.43 10.32
CA ARG A 155 51.19 33.90 8.93
C ARG A 155 49.78 33.85 8.31
N GLY A 156 48.75 33.50 9.08
CA GLY A 156 47.36 33.40 8.62
C GLY A 156 47.07 32.17 7.74
N LYS A 157 47.95 31.15 7.76
CA LYS A 157 47.72 29.88 7.05
C LYS A 157 46.98 28.90 7.95
N ILE A 158 46.11 28.09 7.35
CA ILE A 158 45.41 27.02 8.06
C ILE A 158 46.36 25.85 8.28
N VAL A 159 46.49 25.41 9.53
CA VAL A 159 47.26 24.24 9.94
C VAL A 159 46.30 23.22 10.52
N TRP A 160 46.38 21.99 10.00
CA TRP A 160 45.60 20.85 10.41
C TRP A 160 46.45 19.98 11.35
N THR A 161 46.01 19.85 12.60
CA THR A 161 46.75 19.09 13.64
C THR A 161 46.30 17.63 13.70
N GLY A 162 45.15 17.30 13.10
CA GLY A 162 44.55 15.97 13.18
C GLY A 162 43.43 15.74 12.16
N PRO A 163 42.70 14.61 12.29
CA PRO A 163 41.57 14.29 11.43
C PRO A 163 40.40 15.25 11.66
N PRO A 164 39.50 15.36 10.67
CA PRO A 164 38.26 16.12 10.82
C PRO A 164 37.41 15.54 11.97
N PRO A 165 36.66 16.40 12.70
CA PRO A 165 35.74 15.97 13.73
C PRO A 165 34.57 15.16 13.13
N GLU A 166 34.10 14.15 13.87
CA GLU A 166 32.94 13.32 13.48
C GLU A 166 31.60 14.06 13.62
#